data_AF-A0A536VRI1-F1
#
_entry.id   AF-A0A536VRI1-F1
#
_cell.length_a   1.000
_cell.length_b   1.000
_cell.length_c   1.000
_cell.angle_alpha   90.00
_cell.angle_beta   90.00
_cell.angle_gamma   90.00
#
_symmetry.space_group_name_H-M   'P 1'
#
loop_
_entity.id
_entity.type
_entity.pdbx_description
1 polymer ?
#
loop_
_entity_poly.entity_id
_entity_poly.type
_entity_poly.pdbx_seq_one_letter_code
_entity_poly.pdbx_strand_id
1 'polypeptide(L)'
;MASASSFSTDSSDLWGNPAENGWGLQIIQRADVIFVTLYLYDANNTPIWYAAVLKPNSPTNWSGDLMQTKGPWFGKQPFDPAAVTVARVGSMSFIPTSVRGAVVSYSINGVSNTKDIERMTIRYDNYNGNYVGMLAYTAEGCSSPGDRGAFNNRINFSIGQSGTSMSMVSQQQGSAAVCSSHGDYGQDGQFGNTGQVTGSCTDGSGAGAIVSYYQMSVTPSGITMNFTAPGSNPGSKGCTLNGSLVGIRQ
;
A
#
# COMPACT_ATOMS: atom_id res chain seq x y z
N MET A 1 -8.08 15.90 18.20
CA MET A 1 -8.50 15.23 16.95
C MET A 1 -7.42 15.45 15.92
N ALA A 2 -6.95 14.41 15.23
CA ALA A 2 -5.97 14.56 14.17
C ALA A 2 -6.66 15.11 12.91
N SER A 3 -6.08 16.12 12.25
CA SER A 3 -6.55 16.70 10.98
C SER A 3 -5.75 16.14 9.80
N ALA A 4 -5.61 14.81 9.74
CA ALA A 4 -4.83 14.16 8.69
C ALA A 4 -5.49 14.34 7.33
N SER A 5 -4.71 14.72 6.32
CA SER A 5 -5.20 14.89 4.94
C SER A 5 -5.30 13.57 4.17
N SER A 6 -4.63 12.52 4.66
CA SER A 6 -4.75 11.16 4.13
C SER A 6 -5.88 10.42 4.84
N PHE A 7 -6.79 9.82 4.07
CA PHE A 7 -7.97 9.11 4.60
C PHE A 7 -8.23 7.75 3.92
N SER A 8 -7.41 7.38 2.94
CA SER A 8 -7.44 6.07 2.29
C SER A 8 -6.03 5.46 2.28
N THR A 9 -5.94 4.18 1.94
CA THR A 9 -4.66 3.61 1.51
C THR A 9 -4.13 4.44 0.33
N ASP A 10 -2.85 4.77 0.37
CA ASP A 10 -2.18 5.52 -0.71
C ASP A 10 -2.19 4.69 -1.99
N SER A 11 -2.83 5.21 -3.04
CA SER A 11 -3.00 4.54 -4.34
C SER A 11 -1.82 4.76 -5.27
N SER A 12 -0.79 5.51 -4.85
CA SER A 12 0.40 5.78 -5.65
C SER A 12 1.09 4.49 -6.07
N ASP A 13 1.14 4.23 -7.38
CA ASP A 13 1.81 3.07 -7.96
C ASP A 13 1.77 3.09 -9.49
N LEU A 14 2.43 2.11 -10.08
CA LEU A 14 2.12 1.62 -11.41
C LEU A 14 1.01 0.57 -11.32
N TRP A 15 0.00 0.70 -12.17
CA TRP A 15 -1.17 -0.18 -12.21
C TRP A 15 -1.42 -0.71 -13.63
N GLY A 16 -1.92 -1.94 -13.73
CA GLY A 16 -2.23 -2.54 -15.02
C GLY A 16 -2.94 -3.88 -14.89
N ASN A 17 -3.17 -4.51 -16.04
CA ASN A 17 -3.62 -5.89 -16.13
C ASN A 17 -2.42 -6.73 -16.63
N PRO A 18 -1.94 -7.74 -15.89
CA PRO A 18 -0.81 -8.57 -16.32
C PRO A 18 -1.00 -9.27 -17.67
N ALA A 19 -2.25 -9.50 -18.08
CA ALA A 19 -2.59 -10.06 -19.39
C ALA A 19 -2.53 -9.04 -20.54
N GLU A 20 -2.37 -7.74 -20.23
CA GLU A 20 -2.38 -6.63 -21.19
C GLU A 20 -1.11 -5.77 -21.08
N ASN A 21 0.05 -6.42 -21.02
CA ASN A 21 1.34 -5.72 -20.97
C ASN A 21 1.48 -4.70 -22.12
N GLY A 22 1.83 -3.46 -21.77
CA GLY A 22 1.91 -2.31 -22.69
C GLY A 22 0.78 -1.30 -22.51
N TRP A 23 -0.33 -1.70 -21.90
CA TRP A 23 -1.39 -0.82 -21.40
C TRP A 23 -1.30 -0.67 -19.87
N GLY A 24 -1.75 0.46 -19.34
CA GLY A 24 -1.87 0.66 -17.90
C GLY A 24 -1.87 2.13 -17.51
N LEU A 25 -1.66 2.38 -16.22
CA LEU A 25 -1.70 3.72 -15.66
C LEU A 25 -0.72 3.90 -14.50
N GLN A 26 -0.23 5.12 -14.35
CA GLN A 26 0.52 5.55 -13.19
C GLN A 26 -0.38 6.44 -12.33
N ILE A 27 -0.43 6.18 -11.04
CA ILE A 27 -1.15 6.98 -10.05
C ILE A 27 -0.16 7.67 -9.11
N ILE A 28 -0.43 8.94 -8.81
CA ILE A 28 0.14 9.64 -7.66
C ILE A 28 -1.03 10.17 -6.84
N GLN A 29 -1.11 9.79 -5.57
CA GLN A 29 -2.09 10.31 -4.63
C GLN A 29 -1.46 11.31 -3.67
N ARG A 30 -2.16 12.42 -3.42
CA ARG A 30 -1.83 13.38 -2.37
C ARG A 30 -3.13 13.89 -1.74
N ALA A 31 -3.29 13.62 -0.45
CA ALA A 31 -4.52 13.95 0.27
C ALA A 31 -5.76 13.39 -0.44
N ASP A 32 -6.70 14.28 -0.81
CA ASP A 32 -7.95 14.01 -1.53
C ASP A 32 -7.81 14.19 -3.05
N VAL A 33 -6.61 14.05 -3.61
CA VAL A 33 -6.35 14.14 -5.05
C VAL A 33 -5.58 12.93 -5.54
N ILE A 34 -6.03 12.35 -6.65
CA ILE A 34 -5.27 11.39 -7.44
C ILE A 34 -4.96 12.03 -8.80
N PHE A 35 -3.68 12.05 -9.18
CA PHE A 35 -3.26 12.30 -10.56
C PHE A 35 -3.01 10.96 -11.25
N VAL A 36 -3.55 10.81 -12.45
CA VAL A 36 -3.40 9.61 -13.29
C VAL A 36 -2.73 9.97 -14.59
N THR A 37 -1.75 9.18 -15.00
CA THR A 37 -1.28 9.10 -16.40
C THR A 37 -1.71 7.76 -16.96
N LEU A 38 -2.56 7.75 -17.98
CA LEU A 38 -3.04 6.54 -18.66
C LEU A 38 -2.32 6.41 -20.00
N TYR A 39 -1.69 5.26 -20.27
CA TYR A 39 -1.00 4.97 -21.53
C TYR A 39 -1.72 3.84 -22.28
N LEU A 40 -2.12 4.12 -23.52
CA LEU A 40 -2.90 3.21 -24.37
C LEU A 40 -2.63 3.47 -25.86
N TYR A 41 -3.46 2.89 -26.74
CA TYR A 41 -3.32 3.00 -28.20
C TYR A 41 -4.57 3.61 -28.83
N ASP A 42 -4.38 4.52 -29.78
CA ASP A 42 -5.49 5.11 -30.53
C ASP A 42 -6.09 4.12 -31.56
N ALA A 43 -7.09 4.56 -32.31
CA ALA A 43 -7.76 3.73 -33.32
C ALA A 43 -6.83 3.25 -34.46
N ASN A 44 -5.65 3.85 -34.62
CA ASN A 44 -4.61 3.45 -35.58
C ASN A 44 -3.52 2.59 -34.93
N ASN A 45 -3.73 2.11 -33.69
CA ASN A 45 -2.75 1.38 -32.88
C ASN A 45 -1.48 2.18 -32.54
N THR A 46 -1.57 3.52 -32.55
CA THR A 46 -0.45 4.39 -32.18
C THR A 46 -0.49 4.69 -30.69
N PRO A 47 0.66 4.62 -29.96
CA PRO A 47 0.70 4.97 -28.55
C PRO A 47 0.21 6.39 -28.29
N ILE A 48 -0.63 6.54 -27.27
CA ILE A 48 -1.20 7.81 -26.82
C ILE A 48 -1.30 7.80 -25.29
N TRP A 49 -1.13 8.96 -24.68
CA TRP A 49 -1.29 9.14 -23.24
C TRP A 49 -2.36 10.18 -22.93
N TYR A 50 -3.07 9.94 -21.83
CA TYR A 50 -4.07 10.84 -21.27
C TYR A 50 -3.76 11.10 -19.80
N ALA A 51 -4.22 12.24 -19.29
CA ALA A 51 -4.07 12.58 -17.88
C ALA A 51 -5.44 12.83 -17.24
N ALA A 52 -5.59 12.48 -15.97
CA ALA A 52 -6.78 12.82 -15.19
C ALA A 52 -6.39 13.32 -13.80
N VAL A 53 -7.19 14.23 -13.26
CA VAL A 53 -7.19 14.60 -11.85
C VAL A 53 -8.49 14.09 -11.25
N LEU A 54 -8.41 13.11 -10.36
CA LEU A 54 -9.56 12.50 -9.73
C LEU A 54 -9.78 13.06 -8.33
N LYS A 55 -11.06 13.25 -7.98
CA LYS A 55 -11.54 13.64 -6.67
C LYS A 55 -12.43 12.54 -6.08
N PRO A 56 -12.46 12.38 -4.75
CA PRO A 56 -13.24 11.33 -4.12
C PRO A 56 -14.74 11.67 -4.16
N ASN A 57 -15.54 10.77 -4.70
CA ASN A 57 -17.00 10.73 -4.49
C ASN A 57 -17.35 10.01 -3.19
N SER A 58 -16.47 9.11 -2.75
CA SER A 58 -16.49 8.40 -1.47
C SER A 58 -15.05 8.01 -1.09
N PRO A 59 -14.79 7.44 0.10
CA PRO A 59 -13.43 7.03 0.49
C PRO A 59 -12.73 6.06 -0.49
N THR A 60 -13.49 5.32 -1.30
CA THR A 60 -12.97 4.30 -2.23
C THR A 60 -13.47 4.49 -3.66
N ASN A 61 -14.02 5.65 -4.01
CA ASN A 61 -14.48 5.94 -5.36
C ASN A 61 -13.99 7.31 -5.79
N TRP A 62 -13.15 7.34 -6.82
CA TRP A 62 -12.50 8.54 -7.33
C TRP A 62 -12.91 8.76 -8.78
N SER A 63 -13.26 9.99 -9.16
CA SER A 63 -13.57 10.31 -10.55
C SER A 63 -13.09 11.70 -10.97
N GLY A 64 -12.94 11.88 -12.28
CA GLY A 64 -12.58 13.16 -12.87
C GLY A 64 -12.63 13.14 -14.38
N ASP A 65 -12.34 14.29 -14.97
CA ASP A 65 -12.24 14.43 -16.41
C ASP A 65 -10.92 13.86 -16.93
N LEU A 66 -10.99 13.20 -18.08
CA LEU A 66 -9.83 12.70 -18.80
C LEU A 66 -9.45 13.74 -19.87
N MET A 67 -8.18 14.15 -19.83
CA MET A 67 -7.63 15.24 -20.63
C MET A 67 -6.56 14.70 -21.59
N GLN A 68 -6.53 15.24 -22.80
CA GLN A 68 -5.46 15.03 -23.76
C GLN A 68 -4.64 16.32 -23.90
N THR A 69 -3.31 16.19 -23.84
CA THR A 69 -2.39 17.32 -24.06
C THR A 69 -1.61 17.11 -25.35
N LYS A 70 -1.46 18.17 -26.14
CA LYS A 70 -0.57 18.23 -27.30
C LYS A 70 0.41 19.39 -27.12
N GLY A 71 1.61 19.27 -27.68
CA GLY A 71 2.65 20.29 -27.54
C GLY A 71 3.69 20.22 -28.66
N PRO A 72 4.72 21.08 -28.61
CA PRO A 72 5.79 21.09 -29.60
C PRO A 72 6.58 19.75 -29.56
N TRP A 73 7.15 19.37 -30.70
CA TRP A 73 8.02 18.20 -30.80
C TRP A 73 9.20 18.28 -29.81
N PHE A 74 9.59 17.15 -29.21
CA PHE A 74 10.61 17.12 -28.15
C PHE A 74 11.99 17.68 -28.57
N GLY A 75 12.29 17.70 -29.87
CA GLY A 75 13.51 18.29 -30.42
C GLY A 75 13.45 19.80 -30.67
N LYS A 76 12.29 20.45 -30.48
CA LYS A 76 12.13 21.90 -30.66
C LYS A 76 12.76 22.64 -29.47
N GLN A 77 13.75 23.48 -29.76
CA GLN A 77 14.42 24.36 -28.79
C GLN A 77 14.45 25.81 -29.32
N PRO A 78 14.06 26.82 -28.50
CA PRO A 78 13.44 26.68 -27.19
C PRO A 78 12.04 26.04 -27.27
N PHE A 79 11.56 25.49 -26.15
CA PHE A 79 10.19 25.01 -26.00
C PHE A 79 9.20 26.17 -26.21
N ASP A 80 8.21 25.98 -27.08
CA ASP A 80 7.15 26.97 -27.29
C ASP A 80 5.91 26.63 -26.44
N PRO A 81 5.66 27.34 -25.33
CA PRO A 81 4.50 27.08 -24.49
C PRO A 81 3.17 27.44 -25.17
N ALA A 82 3.16 28.34 -26.17
CA ALA A 82 1.93 28.72 -26.86
C ALA A 82 1.41 27.61 -27.79
N ALA A 83 2.26 26.66 -28.17
CA ALA A 83 1.88 25.48 -28.94
C ALA A 83 1.25 24.36 -28.09
N VAL A 84 1.18 24.52 -26.76
CA VAL A 84 0.53 23.55 -25.87
C VAL A 84 -0.97 23.74 -25.87
N THR A 85 -1.70 22.66 -26.12
CA THR A 85 -3.17 22.63 -26.06
C THR A 85 -3.63 21.49 -25.16
N VAL A 86 -4.72 21.74 -24.42
CA VAL A 86 -5.32 20.78 -23.50
C VAL A 86 -6.80 20.67 -23.84
N ALA A 87 -7.28 19.46 -24.08
CA ALA A 87 -8.68 19.18 -24.42
C ALA A 87 -9.26 18.11 -23.50
N ARG A 88 -10.49 18.31 -23.05
CA ARG A 88 -11.28 17.27 -22.37
C ARG A 88 -11.73 16.26 -23.41
N VAL A 89 -11.43 14.99 -23.19
CA VAL A 89 -11.77 13.87 -24.12
C VAL A 89 -12.75 12.87 -23.50
N GLY A 90 -13.01 12.96 -22.20
CA GLY A 90 -14.01 12.15 -21.53
C GLY A 90 -13.83 12.16 -20.02
N SER A 91 -14.04 11.02 -19.38
CA SER A 91 -14.02 10.88 -17.92
C SER A 91 -13.36 9.57 -17.49
N MET A 92 -12.84 9.55 -16.27
CA MET A 92 -12.27 8.36 -15.65
C MET A 92 -12.79 8.20 -14.23
N SER A 93 -12.93 6.94 -13.79
CA SER A 93 -13.13 6.56 -12.40
C SER A 93 -12.16 5.45 -12.00
N PHE A 94 -11.77 5.47 -10.72
CA PHE A 94 -10.88 4.51 -10.09
C PHE A 94 -11.46 4.09 -8.74
N ILE A 95 -11.62 2.78 -8.56
CA ILE A 95 -12.26 2.17 -7.40
C ILE A 95 -11.33 1.09 -6.84
N PRO A 96 -10.53 1.36 -5.79
CA PRO A 96 -9.79 0.34 -5.07
C PRO A 96 -10.73 -0.73 -4.50
N THR A 97 -10.42 -2.00 -4.74
CA THR A 97 -11.15 -3.15 -4.18
C THR A 97 -10.36 -3.83 -3.07
N SER A 98 -9.03 -3.67 -3.06
CA SER A 98 -8.13 -4.08 -1.98
C SER A 98 -6.86 -3.22 -2.00
N VAL A 99 -5.86 -3.57 -1.19
CA VAL A 99 -4.52 -2.96 -1.29
C VAL A 99 -3.88 -3.25 -2.65
N ARG A 100 -4.14 -4.44 -3.21
CA ARG A 100 -3.55 -4.93 -4.47
C ARG A 100 -4.37 -4.56 -5.70
N GLY A 101 -5.70 -4.66 -5.62
CA GLY A 101 -6.60 -4.62 -6.77
C GLY A 101 -7.49 -3.38 -6.81
N ALA A 102 -7.89 -3.01 -8.03
CA ALA A 102 -8.84 -1.94 -8.29
C ALA A 102 -9.61 -2.18 -9.59
N VAL A 103 -10.73 -1.47 -9.75
CA VAL A 103 -11.46 -1.34 -11.01
C VAL A 103 -11.22 0.05 -11.57
N VAL A 104 -10.85 0.14 -12.84
CA VAL A 104 -10.78 1.39 -13.59
C VAL A 104 -11.82 1.40 -14.71
N SER A 105 -12.59 2.47 -14.78
CA SER A 105 -13.52 2.72 -15.89
C SER A 105 -13.23 4.07 -16.50
N TYR A 106 -13.16 4.15 -17.83
CA TYR A 106 -12.94 5.42 -18.53
C TYR A 106 -13.71 5.47 -19.84
N SER A 107 -14.01 6.69 -20.27
CA SER A 107 -14.56 7.00 -21.59
C SER A 107 -13.67 7.99 -22.32
N ILE A 108 -13.41 7.73 -23.60
CA ILE A 108 -12.63 8.59 -24.50
C ILE A 108 -13.45 8.75 -25.77
N ASN A 109 -13.89 9.98 -26.07
CA ASN A 109 -14.66 10.33 -27.26
C ASN A 109 -15.86 9.39 -27.51
N GLY A 110 -16.59 9.04 -26.45
CA GLY A 110 -17.77 8.17 -26.50
C GLY A 110 -17.49 6.66 -26.44
N VAL A 111 -16.23 6.24 -26.55
CA VAL A 111 -15.83 4.83 -26.38
C VAL A 111 -15.49 4.58 -24.92
N SER A 112 -16.13 3.59 -24.30
CA SER A 112 -15.95 3.26 -22.89
C SER A 112 -15.24 1.93 -22.69
N ASN A 113 -14.44 1.83 -21.63
CA ASN A 113 -13.79 0.61 -21.21
C ASN A 113 -13.81 0.49 -19.68
N THR A 114 -13.85 -0.75 -19.18
CA THR A 114 -13.74 -1.06 -17.75
C THR A 114 -12.83 -2.26 -17.59
N LYS A 115 -11.88 -2.16 -16.65
CA LYS A 115 -10.85 -3.18 -16.43
C LYS A 115 -10.62 -3.40 -14.94
N ASP A 116 -10.47 -4.67 -14.57
CA ASP A 116 -9.82 -5.05 -13.34
C ASP A 116 -8.31 -4.87 -13.51
N ILE A 117 -7.70 -4.20 -12.55
CA ILE A 117 -6.27 -3.88 -12.53
C ILE A 117 -5.68 -4.22 -11.18
N GLU A 118 -4.38 -4.46 -11.17
CA GLU A 118 -3.59 -4.64 -9.96
C GLU A 118 -2.34 -3.74 -9.98
N ARG A 119 -1.81 -3.47 -8.79
CA ARG A 119 -0.50 -2.85 -8.65
C ARG A 119 0.58 -3.71 -9.30
N MET A 120 1.46 -3.08 -10.05
CA MET A 120 2.57 -3.77 -10.72
C MET A 120 3.84 -3.66 -9.90
N THR A 121 4.25 -4.76 -9.30
CA THR A 121 5.50 -4.85 -8.54
C THR A 121 6.69 -4.85 -9.51
N ILE A 122 7.39 -3.72 -9.60
CA ILE A 122 8.57 -3.57 -10.46
C ILE A 122 9.86 -4.12 -9.82
N ARG A 123 9.92 -4.13 -8.48
CA ARG A 123 11.04 -4.65 -7.71
C ARG A 123 10.65 -4.87 -6.26
N TYR A 124 11.17 -5.92 -5.64
CA TYR A 124 11.03 -6.10 -4.20
C TYR A 124 11.88 -5.10 -3.42
N ASP A 125 11.25 -4.50 -2.43
CA ASP A 125 11.93 -3.74 -1.40
C ASP A 125 12.77 -4.65 -0.51
N ASN A 126 13.80 -4.04 0.09
CA ASN A 126 14.67 -4.69 1.06
C ASN A 126 14.39 -4.13 2.45
N TYR A 127 13.76 -4.95 3.29
CA TYR A 127 13.39 -4.62 4.66
C TYR A 127 14.48 -4.99 5.69
N ASN A 128 15.58 -5.63 5.27
CA ASN A 128 16.67 -6.04 6.17
C ASN A 128 17.16 -4.89 7.04
N GLY A 129 17.19 -5.10 8.35
CA GLY A 129 17.73 -4.10 9.28
C GLY A 129 17.27 -4.29 10.72
N ASN A 130 17.88 -3.48 11.60
CA ASN A 130 17.47 -3.32 12.99
C ASN A 130 16.73 -2.00 13.16
N TYR A 131 15.68 -2.03 13.99
CA TYR A 131 14.78 -0.92 14.19
C TYR A 131 14.42 -0.76 15.67
N VAL A 132 14.21 0.49 16.05
CA VAL A 132 13.62 0.85 17.35
C VAL A 132 12.39 1.68 17.06
N GLY A 133 11.29 1.43 17.75
CA GLY A 133 10.13 2.28 17.59
C GLY A 133 8.96 1.92 18.48
N MET A 134 7.77 2.04 17.92
CA MET A 134 6.52 1.95 18.66
C MET A 134 5.59 0.94 17.99
N LEU A 135 4.93 0.17 18.83
CA LEU A 135 3.84 -0.74 18.52
C LEU A 135 2.57 -0.12 19.10
N ALA A 136 1.48 -0.06 18.33
CA ALA A 136 0.17 0.33 18.83
C ALA A 136 -0.90 -0.59 18.24
N TYR A 137 -1.85 -1.07 19.05
CA TYR A 137 -2.88 -2.01 18.61
C TYR A 137 -4.15 -1.98 19.46
N THR A 138 -5.25 -2.48 18.90
CA THR A 138 -6.44 -2.85 19.66
C THR A 138 -6.49 -4.36 19.88
N ALA A 139 -6.91 -4.76 21.08
CA ALA A 139 -7.23 -6.15 21.39
C ALA A 139 -8.75 -6.33 21.37
N GLU A 140 -9.24 -7.19 20.49
CA GLU A 140 -10.66 -7.42 20.25
C GLU A 140 -10.97 -8.91 20.25
N GLY A 141 -12.26 -9.29 20.29
CA GLY A 141 -12.65 -10.71 20.27
C GLY A 141 -12.17 -11.53 21.48
N CYS A 142 -11.66 -10.88 22.52
CA CYS A 142 -11.10 -11.53 23.70
C CYS A 142 -12.11 -12.40 24.45
N SER A 143 -11.60 -13.52 25.00
CA SER A 143 -12.34 -14.42 25.90
C SER A 143 -12.85 -13.70 27.16
N SER A 144 -12.03 -12.82 27.74
CA SER A 144 -12.41 -11.97 28.86
C SER A 144 -12.66 -10.54 28.37
N PRO A 145 -13.80 -9.91 28.68
CA PRO A 145 -14.08 -8.54 28.25
C PRO A 145 -13.09 -7.49 28.78
N GLY A 146 -12.51 -7.70 29.96
CA GLY A 146 -11.52 -6.79 30.56
C GLY A 146 -10.18 -6.71 29.84
N ASP A 147 -9.91 -7.67 28.95
CA ASP A 147 -8.70 -7.76 28.14
C ASP A 147 -8.80 -6.93 26.85
N ARG A 148 -9.97 -6.36 26.57
CA ARG A 148 -10.21 -5.53 25.38
C ARG A 148 -9.71 -4.11 25.63
N GLY A 149 -9.10 -3.51 24.62
CA GLY A 149 -8.65 -2.13 24.73
C GLY A 149 -7.64 -1.73 23.68
N ALA A 150 -7.20 -0.48 23.76
CA ALA A 150 -6.13 0.06 22.96
C ALA A 150 -4.83 0.07 23.77
N PHE A 151 -3.75 -0.41 23.18
CA PHE A 151 -2.44 -0.56 23.80
C PHE A 151 -1.37 0.05 22.92
N ASN A 152 -0.30 0.55 23.55
CA ASN A 152 0.92 0.91 22.86
C ASN A 152 2.14 0.60 23.73
N ASN A 153 3.26 0.28 23.09
CA ASN A 153 4.52 0.08 23.78
C ASN A 153 5.70 0.36 22.85
N ARG A 154 6.86 0.68 23.43
CA ARG A 154 8.12 0.72 22.70
C ARG A 154 8.55 -0.70 22.32
N ILE A 155 9.14 -0.86 21.16
CA ILE A 155 9.58 -2.14 20.62
C ILE A 155 10.93 -2.00 19.91
N ASN A 156 11.81 -2.96 20.13
CA ASN A 156 12.99 -3.18 19.28
C ASN A 156 12.68 -4.37 18.38
N PHE A 157 13.05 -4.29 17.10
CA PHE A 157 12.85 -5.40 16.19
C PHE A 157 13.89 -5.44 15.08
N SER A 158 14.18 -6.64 14.60
CA SER A 158 15.08 -6.90 13.48
C SER A 158 14.30 -7.65 12.42
N ILE A 159 14.43 -7.23 11.16
CA ILE A 159 13.85 -7.92 10.01
C ILE A 159 14.99 -8.56 9.22
N GLY A 160 14.84 -9.86 8.95
CA GLY A 160 15.63 -10.60 7.98
C GLY A 160 14.77 -10.90 6.76
N GLN A 161 15.23 -10.60 5.56
CA GLN A 161 14.53 -10.88 4.31
C GLN A 161 15.50 -11.51 3.31
N SER A 162 15.10 -12.63 2.72
CA SER A 162 15.83 -13.31 1.65
C SER A 162 14.85 -13.74 0.57
N GLY A 163 14.87 -13.06 -0.57
CA GLY A 163 13.91 -13.30 -1.65
C GLY A 163 12.47 -13.13 -1.17
N THR A 164 11.68 -14.20 -1.30
CA THR A 164 10.27 -14.30 -0.87
C THR A 164 10.12 -14.84 0.54
N SER A 165 11.15 -14.77 1.37
CA SER A 165 11.10 -15.19 2.77
C SER A 165 11.44 -14.03 3.69
N MET A 166 10.71 -13.94 4.80
CA MET A 166 10.91 -12.92 5.81
C MET A 166 10.89 -13.54 7.21
N SER A 167 11.76 -13.02 8.08
CA SER A 167 11.75 -13.25 9.51
C SER A 167 11.76 -11.92 10.24
N MET A 168 11.20 -11.92 11.44
CA MET A 168 11.25 -10.81 12.36
C MET A 168 11.57 -11.34 13.75
N VAL A 169 12.47 -10.68 14.46
CA VAL A 169 12.70 -10.87 15.89
C VAL A 169 12.33 -9.56 16.57
N SER A 170 11.58 -9.61 17.65
CA SER A 170 11.09 -8.43 18.34
C SER A 170 11.06 -8.59 19.84
N GLN A 171 11.18 -7.47 20.55
CA GLN A 171 11.09 -7.41 21.99
C GLN A 171 10.44 -6.09 22.40
N GLN A 172 9.35 -6.18 23.15
CA GLN A 172 8.70 -5.01 23.72
C GLN A 172 9.45 -4.52 24.96
N GLN A 173 9.48 -3.21 25.17
CA GLN A 173 10.09 -2.61 26.36
C GLN A 173 9.40 -3.12 27.64
N GLY A 174 10.21 -3.50 28.62
CA GLY A 174 9.72 -4.05 29.89
C GLY A 174 9.33 -5.54 29.83
N SER A 175 9.39 -6.17 28.66
CA SER A 175 9.16 -7.61 28.51
C SER A 175 10.48 -8.38 28.43
N ALA A 176 10.59 -9.48 29.19
CA ALA A 176 11.66 -10.46 29.02
C ALA A 176 11.43 -11.38 27.81
N ALA A 177 10.20 -11.43 27.29
CA ALA A 177 9.86 -12.27 26.15
C ALA A 177 10.42 -11.68 24.85
N VAL A 178 11.16 -12.50 24.11
CA VAL A 178 11.62 -12.20 22.75
C VAL A 178 10.77 -13.03 21.80
N CYS A 179 10.13 -12.37 20.84
CA CYS A 179 9.23 -13.00 19.89
C CYS A 179 9.88 -13.08 18.52
N SER A 180 9.89 -14.26 17.93
CA SER A 180 10.33 -14.50 16.56
C SER A 180 9.14 -14.88 15.69
N SER A 181 9.18 -14.49 14.42
CA SER A 181 8.17 -14.86 13.44
C SER A 181 8.85 -15.08 12.09
N HIS A 182 8.48 -16.13 11.35
CA HIS A 182 9.00 -16.42 10.02
C HIS A 182 7.90 -16.88 9.06
N GLY A 183 8.00 -16.48 7.79
CA GLY A 183 7.02 -16.82 6.76
C GLY A 183 7.36 -16.29 5.37
N ASP A 184 6.39 -16.44 4.49
CA ASP A 184 6.48 -15.97 3.10
C ASP A 184 6.31 -14.45 3.02
N TYR A 185 7.10 -13.86 2.13
CA TYR A 185 7.06 -12.46 1.76
C TYR A 185 6.51 -12.28 0.36
N GLY A 186 5.56 -11.35 0.24
CA GLY A 186 5.02 -10.84 -1.01
C GLY A 186 5.06 -9.31 -1.04
N GLN A 187 4.76 -8.75 -2.20
CA GLN A 187 4.68 -7.29 -2.38
C GLN A 187 3.62 -6.94 -3.41
N ASP A 188 2.71 -6.03 -3.03
CA ASP A 188 1.68 -5.45 -3.88
C ASP A 188 2.09 -4.03 -4.26
N GLY A 189 2.79 -3.88 -5.40
CA GLY A 189 3.32 -2.60 -5.84
C GLY A 189 4.37 -2.06 -4.87
N GLN A 190 4.11 -0.93 -4.20
CA GLN A 190 5.00 -0.38 -3.17
C GLN A 190 4.83 -0.99 -1.77
N PHE A 191 3.85 -1.87 -1.55
CA PHE A 191 3.52 -2.37 -0.22
C PHE A 191 3.96 -3.81 0.01
N GLY A 192 4.89 -4.03 0.94
CA GLY A 192 5.22 -5.37 1.40
C GLY A 192 4.08 -6.02 2.18
N ASN A 193 3.98 -7.35 2.10
CA ASN A 193 3.02 -8.15 2.85
C ASN A 193 3.60 -9.53 3.19
N THR A 194 2.97 -10.19 4.14
CA THR A 194 3.27 -11.59 4.49
C THR A 194 2.00 -12.42 4.47
N GLY A 195 2.06 -13.62 3.90
CA GLY A 195 0.91 -14.53 3.83
C GLY A 195 0.58 -15.18 5.17
N GLN A 196 1.45 -16.09 5.62
CA GLN A 196 1.38 -16.71 6.95
C GLN A 196 2.76 -16.65 7.60
N VAL A 197 2.84 -15.95 8.73
CA VAL A 197 4.06 -15.91 9.53
C VAL A 197 3.79 -16.69 10.81
N THR A 198 4.52 -17.78 11.04
CA THR A 198 4.39 -18.51 12.31
C THR A 198 5.24 -17.80 13.35
N GLY A 199 4.59 -17.35 14.42
CA GLY A 199 5.22 -16.70 15.56
C GLY A 199 5.52 -17.66 16.71
N SER A 200 6.45 -17.27 17.58
CA SER A 200 6.61 -17.81 18.93
C SER A 200 7.42 -16.84 19.78
N CYS A 201 7.20 -16.83 21.10
CA CYS A 201 7.98 -16.06 22.04
C CYS A 201 8.69 -16.97 23.05
N THR A 202 9.79 -16.49 23.63
CA THR A 202 10.63 -17.26 24.56
C THR A 202 9.92 -17.66 25.86
N ASP A 203 8.84 -16.98 26.23
CA ASP A 203 7.97 -17.32 27.36
C ASP A 203 6.89 -18.37 27.01
N GLY A 204 6.91 -18.90 25.79
CA GLY A 204 5.95 -19.87 25.26
C GLY A 204 4.67 -19.23 24.69
N SER A 205 4.51 -17.91 24.82
CA SER A 205 3.40 -17.20 24.17
C SER A 205 3.56 -17.24 22.64
N GLY A 206 2.44 -17.10 21.94
CA GLY A 206 2.38 -17.02 20.48
C GLY A 206 2.78 -18.29 19.73
N ALA A 207 3.06 -19.42 20.39
CA ALA A 207 3.50 -20.64 19.71
C ALA A 207 2.47 -21.12 18.67
N GLY A 208 2.88 -21.19 17.39
CA GLY A 208 2.01 -21.59 16.29
C GLY A 208 1.01 -20.50 15.85
N ALA A 209 1.12 -19.28 16.41
CA ALA A 209 0.30 -18.15 16.03
C ALA A 209 0.59 -17.74 14.59
N ILE A 210 -0.47 -17.48 13.82
CA ILE A 210 -0.35 -16.81 12.52
C ILE A 210 -0.35 -15.31 12.78
N VAL A 211 0.78 -14.68 12.48
CA VAL A 211 0.93 -13.24 12.40
C VAL A 211 0.94 -12.84 10.92
N SER A 212 0.32 -11.72 10.60
CA SER A 212 0.36 -11.14 9.26
C SER A 212 0.85 -9.71 9.39
N TYR A 213 1.87 -9.35 8.63
CA TYR A 213 2.30 -7.97 8.37
C TYR A 213 1.83 -7.57 6.97
N TYR A 214 1.32 -6.35 6.84
CA TYR A 214 0.78 -5.86 5.58
C TYR A 214 0.90 -4.35 5.48
N GLN A 215 0.80 -3.83 4.25
CA GLN A 215 1.05 -2.42 3.94
C GLN A 215 2.41 -1.95 4.49
N MET A 216 3.41 -2.83 4.40
CA MET A 216 4.76 -2.52 4.81
C MET A 216 5.33 -1.50 3.85
N SER A 217 5.98 -0.46 4.37
CA SER A 217 6.69 0.54 3.60
C SER A 217 7.99 0.88 4.30
N VAL A 218 9.08 0.90 3.55
CA VAL A 218 10.41 1.23 4.05
C VAL A 218 10.93 2.50 3.39
N THR A 219 11.58 3.32 4.19
CA THR A 219 12.27 4.54 3.78
C THR A 219 13.72 4.48 4.26
N PRO A 220 14.59 5.41 3.82
CA PRO A 220 15.93 5.53 4.40
C PRO A 220 15.92 5.70 5.92
N SER A 221 14.91 6.37 6.48
CA SER A 221 14.82 6.70 7.90
C SER A 221 14.18 5.60 8.76
N GLY A 222 13.37 4.72 8.17
CA GLY A 222 12.59 3.78 8.97
C GLY A 222 11.59 2.95 8.17
N ILE A 223 10.70 2.30 8.90
CA ILE A 223 9.67 1.40 8.40
C ILE A 223 8.33 1.71 9.06
N THR A 224 7.25 1.54 8.31
CA THR A 224 5.88 1.48 8.82
C THR A 224 5.22 0.22 8.31
N MET A 225 4.45 -0.46 9.16
CA MET A 225 3.65 -1.60 8.75
C MET A 225 2.41 -1.76 9.64
N ASN A 226 1.38 -2.39 9.12
CA ASN A 226 0.27 -2.89 9.90
C ASN A 226 0.48 -4.37 10.21
N PHE A 227 -0.16 -4.83 11.28
CA PHE A 227 -0.15 -6.24 11.63
C PHE A 227 -1.48 -6.71 12.21
N THR A 228 -1.71 -8.01 12.04
CA THR A 228 -2.73 -8.76 12.77
C THR A 228 -2.07 -9.96 13.41
N ALA A 229 -2.35 -10.21 14.69
CA ALA A 229 -1.78 -11.31 15.45
C ALA A 229 -2.77 -11.83 16.50
N PRO A 230 -2.75 -13.11 16.89
CA PRO A 230 -3.50 -13.57 18.04
C PRO A 230 -2.82 -13.10 19.34
N GLY A 231 -3.62 -12.63 20.27
CA GLY A 231 -3.18 -12.30 21.61
C GLY A 231 -2.90 -13.57 22.42
N SER A 232 -1.70 -13.65 22.98
CA SER A 232 -1.22 -14.85 23.69
C SER A 232 -0.61 -14.57 25.06
N ASN A 233 -0.45 -13.29 25.42
CA ASN A 233 -0.01 -12.88 26.75
C ASN A 233 -1.16 -13.03 27.78
N PRO A 234 -0.84 -13.20 29.07
CA PRO A 234 -1.81 -13.04 30.15
C PRO A 234 -2.46 -11.65 30.07
N GLY A 235 -3.79 -11.60 29.97
CA GLY A 235 -4.55 -10.35 29.77
C GLY A 235 -4.83 -9.99 28.29
N SER A 236 -4.42 -10.82 27.33
CA SER A 236 -4.87 -10.72 25.94
C SER A 236 -5.13 -12.09 25.30
N LYS A 237 -5.21 -13.15 26.11
CA LYS A 237 -5.25 -14.54 25.62
C LYS A 237 -6.57 -14.80 24.90
N GLY A 238 -6.47 -15.17 23.62
CA GLY A 238 -7.64 -15.40 22.76
C GLY A 238 -8.22 -14.13 22.15
N CYS A 239 -7.56 -12.98 22.28
CA CYS A 239 -7.88 -11.80 21.52
C CYS A 239 -7.34 -11.89 20.08
N THR A 240 -7.89 -11.09 19.18
CA THR A 240 -7.23 -10.67 17.93
C THR A 240 -6.64 -9.28 18.15
N LEU A 241 -5.35 -9.14 17.88
CA LEU A 241 -4.62 -7.89 17.92
C LEU A 241 -4.57 -7.31 16.52
N ASN A 242 -5.07 -6.08 16.33
CA ASN A 242 -4.94 -5.34 15.08
C ASN A 242 -4.22 -4.03 15.35
N GLY A 243 -3.15 -3.75 14.62
CA GLY A 243 -2.36 -2.57 14.94
C GLY A 243 -1.34 -2.20 13.89
N SER A 244 -0.49 -1.26 14.28
CA SER A 244 0.60 -0.73 13.49
C SER A 244 1.90 -0.78 14.27
N LEU A 245 2.98 -0.92 13.52
CA LEU A 245 4.33 -0.88 14.01
C LEU A 245 5.14 0.08 13.16
N VAL A 246 5.81 1.02 13.83
CA VAL A 246 6.67 2.03 13.22
C VAL A 246 8.04 1.96 13.85
N GLY A 247 9.09 2.05 13.05
CA GLY A 247 10.46 1.95 13.53
C GLY A 247 11.41 2.88 12.81
N ILE A 248 12.32 3.51 13.55
CA ILE A 248 13.50 4.18 13.00
C ILE A 248 14.61 3.16 12.79
N ARG A 249 15.32 3.27 11.68
CA ARG A 249 16.45 2.39 11.35
C ARG A 249 17.64 2.70 12.28
N GLN A 250 18.33 1.66 12.74
CA GLN A 250 19.57 1.76 13.52
C GLN A 250 20.82 1.60 12.64
#